data_AF-S4XWW8-F1
#
_entry.id   AF-S4XWW8-F1
#
_cell.length_a   1.000
_cell.length_b   1.000
_cell.length_c   1.000
_cell.angle_alpha   90.00
_cell.angle_beta   90.00
_cell.angle_gamma   90.00
#
_symmetry.space_group_name_H-M   'P 1'
#
loop_
_entity.id
_entity.type
_entity.pdbx_description
1 polymer ?
#
loop_
_entity_poly.entity_id
_entity_poly.type
_entity_poly.pdbx_seq_one_letter_code
_entity_poly.pdbx_strand_id
1 'polypeptide(L)'
;MVNNVGRCTPVGTDLNHEAPHPNEGGTFRREACPGEGACAGYCGGHSDAMCRFPADGAVARTSVCSCPDEGCAIGPATLTRFFCDGDGREKAPVVERCGGENGGFKCEDESACKTSCASDADCIKDFICSDGVCIDLEEVGPRCDGEHTLRAAGGDTDCTPYRCPPGGGACASPCRSVADCVDGMVCDLANQCVPQLDPSQVPSCSCGVVGASTERAPALASVLLGAAAALAGLRRRQRRP
;
A
#
# COMPACT_ATOMS: atom_id res chain seq x y z
N MET A 1 -32.24 43.32 17.07
CA MET A 1 -32.86 42.14 17.71
C MET A 1 -31.84 41.58 18.68
N VAL A 2 -32.14 41.53 19.96
CA VAL A 2 -31.27 40.89 20.95
C VAL A 2 -31.40 39.40 20.72
N ASN A 3 -30.43 38.80 20.01
CA ASN A 3 -30.34 37.35 19.87
C ASN A 3 -30.21 36.77 21.28
N ASN A 4 -31.28 36.17 21.79
CA ASN A 4 -31.27 35.40 23.04
C ASN A 4 -30.59 34.05 22.79
N VAL A 5 -29.33 34.09 22.37
CA VAL A 5 -28.46 32.91 22.33
C VAL A 5 -28.41 32.34 23.75
N GLY A 6 -28.59 31.03 23.90
CA GLY A 6 -28.78 30.38 25.20
C GLY A 6 -27.70 30.75 26.22
N ARG A 7 -28.08 31.48 27.28
CA ARG A 7 -27.22 31.70 28.44
C ARG A 7 -26.95 30.34 29.11
N CYS A 8 -25.70 29.89 29.12
CA CYS A 8 -25.29 28.66 29.79
C CYS A 8 -25.53 28.75 31.30
N THR A 9 -25.81 27.62 31.95
CA THR A 9 -25.82 27.55 33.40
C THR A 9 -24.39 27.36 33.92
N PRO A 10 -24.09 27.78 35.17
CA PRO A 10 -22.81 27.51 35.83
C PRO A 10 -22.68 26.05 36.29
N VAL A 11 -23.46 25.14 35.72
CA VAL A 11 -23.47 23.71 36.05
C VAL A 11 -22.92 22.96 34.84
N GLY A 12 -21.98 22.03 35.08
CA GLY A 12 -21.20 21.35 34.05
C GLY A 12 -19.69 21.59 34.18
N THR A 13 -18.92 20.93 33.32
CA THR A 13 -17.46 21.12 33.15
C THR A 13 -17.11 21.01 31.66
N ASP A 14 -15.89 21.35 31.25
CA ASP A 14 -15.42 21.15 29.85
C ASP A 14 -15.21 19.67 29.46
N LEU A 15 -15.43 18.72 30.37
CA LEU A 15 -15.41 17.28 30.06
C LEU A 15 -16.81 16.66 30.11
N ASN A 16 -17.68 17.22 30.95
CA ASN A 16 -19.07 16.81 31.12
C ASN A 16 -19.94 18.05 30.91
N HIS A 17 -20.20 18.34 29.63
CA HIS A 17 -20.97 19.50 29.21
C HIS A 17 -22.45 19.27 29.54
N GLU A 18 -23.17 20.33 29.92
CA GLU A 18 -24.62 20.25 30.06
C GLU A 18 -25.32 20.81 28.83
N ALA A 19 -26.48 20.22 28.49
CA ALA A 19 -27.38 20.83 27.53
C ALA A 19 -27.92 22.14 28.12
N PRO A 20 -28.14 23.18 27.30
CA PRO A 20 -28.69 24.44 27.78
C PRO A 20 -30.03 24.18 28.47
N HIS A 21 -30.16 24.61 29.73
CA HIS A 21 -31.34 24.33 30.53
C HIS A 21 -32.57 25.02 29.91
N PRO A 22 -33.66 24.28 29.64
CA PRO A 22 -34.92 24.88 29.27
C PRO A 22 -35.41 25.73 30.45
N ASN A 23 -35.88 26.93 30.15
CA ASN A 23 -36.47 27.80 31.16
C ASN A 23 -37.87 27.28 31.52
N GLU A 24 -37.97 26.18 32.27
CA GLU A 24 -39.23 25.48 32.57
C GLU A 24 -40.26 26.33 33.35
N GLY A 25 -39.89 27.53 33.82
CA GLY A 25 -40.78 28.48 34.50
C GLY A 25 -40.89 29.87 33.85
N GLY A 26 -40.28 30.11 32.69
CA GLY A 26 -40.28 31.42 32.04
C GLY A 26 -40.83 31.39 30.62
N THR A 27 -41.36 32.53 30.16
CA THR A 27 -42.08 32.67 28.88
C THR A 27 -41.22 32.47 27.61
N PHE A 28 -39.91 32.23 27.75
CA PHE A 28 -38.98 32.09 26.62
C PHE A 28 -38.14 30.81 26.75
N ARG A 29 -38.25 29.92 25.76
CA ARG A 29 -37.36 28.76 25.58
C ARG A 29 -35.97 29.28 25.21
N ARG A 30 -34.93 28.80 25.91
CA ARG A 30 -33.54 29.12 25.58
C ARG A 30 -33.12 28.28 24.37
N GLU A 31 -32.54 28.92 23.36
CA GLU A 31 -31.97 28.23 22.21
C GLU A 31 -30.66 27.54 22.59
N ALA A 32 -30.30 26.48 21.85
CA ALA A 32 -29.02 25.83 22.06
C ALA A 32 -27.85 26.77 21.76
N CYS A 33 -26.66 26.45 22.26
CA CYS A 33 -25.45 27.12 21.76
C CYS A 33 -25.37 26.93 20.24
N PRO A 34 -24.98 27.97 19.49
CA PRO A 34 -24.98 27.93 18.04
C PRO A 34 -23.89 27.00 17.52
N GLY A 35 -23.96 26.68 16.24
CA GLY A 35 -22.99 25.83 15.54
C GLY A 35 -23.56 24.47 15.19
N GLU A 36 -22.78 23.71 14.42
CA GLU A 36 -23.19 22.43 13.84
C GLU A 36 -22.16 21.34 14.11
N GLY A 37 -22.64 20.10 14.27
CA GLY A 37 -21.77 18.92 14.42
C GLY A 37 -20.78 19.07 15.58
N ALA A 38 -19.50 18.72 15.32
CA ALA A 38 -18.45 18.79 16.32
C ALA A 38 -17.98 20.23 16.62
N CYS A 39 -18.37 21.21 15.81
CA CYS A 39 -18.09 22.62 16.07
C CYS A 39 -19.17 23.28 16.93
N ALA A 40 -20.28 22.61 17.22
CA ALA A 40 -21.35 23.18 18.04
C ALA A 40 -20.83 23.66 19.41
N GLY A 41 -21.32 24.83 19.83
CA GLY A 41 -20.97 25.36 21.14
C GLY A 41 -21.54 24.52 22.28
N TYR A 42 -20.91 24.60 23.44
CA TYR A 42 -21.29 23.84 24.63
C TYR A 42 -21.26 24.69 25.90
N CYS A 43 -21.95 24.22 26.94
CA CYS A 43 -21.97 24.84 28.26
C CYS A 43 -21.03 24.10 29.23
N GLY A 44 -19.86 24.69 29.48
CA GLY A 44 -18.83 24.14 30.37
C GLY A 44 -18.97 24.57 31.85
N GLY A 45 -20.16 24.99 32.30
CA GLY A 45 -20.42 25.34 33.71
C GLY A 45 -19.74 26.61 34.24
N HIS A 46 -19.40 27.57 33.38
CA HIS A 46 -18.71 28.79 33.79
C HIS A 46 -19.66 29.90 34.29
N SER A 47 -19.16 30.77 35.17
CA SER A 47 -19.95 31.81 35.86
C SER A 47 -20.40 32.95 34.95
N ASP A 48 -19.79 33.10 33.77
CA ASP A 48 -20.14 34.10 32.76
C ASP A 48 -21.40 33.72 31.97
N ALA A 49 -21.87 32.48 32.11
CA ALA A 49 -23.06 31.95 31.43
C ALA A 49 -22.95 32.04 29.89
N MET A 50 -21.73 31.98 29.35
CA MET A 50 -21.47 32.06 27.91
C MET A 50 -21.25 30.68 27.28
N CYS A 51 -21.66 30.52 26.02
CA CYS A 51 -21.32 29.36 25.23
C CYS A 51 -19.81 29.34 24.97
N ARG A 52 -19.22 28.14 25.07
CA ARG A 52 -17.85 27.87 24.63
C ARG A 52 -17.88 27.13 23.32
N PHE A 53 -16.83 27.31 22.54
CA PHE A 53 -16.65 26.63 21.27
C PHE A 53 -15.33 25.86 21.29
N PRO A 54 -15.21 24.79 20.50
CA PRO A 54 -13.92 24.17 20.23
C PRO A 54 -12.93 25.24 19.75
N ALA A 55 -11.67 25.11 20.15
CA ALA A 55 -10.63 26.05 19.76
C ALA A 55 -10.49 26.12 18.23
N ASP A 56 -9.98 27.25 17.74
CA ASP A 56 -9.61 27.36 16.33
C ASP A 56 -8.64 26.22 15.93
N GLY A 57 -8.95 25.51 14.84
CA GLY A 57 -8.19 24.36 14.36
C GLY A 57 -8.59 23.02 14.98
N ALA A 58 -9.60 22.98 15.86
CA ALA A 58 -10.19 21.72 16.30
C ALA A 58 -10.80 20.95 15.12
N VAL A 59 -10.73 19.61 15.14
CA VAL A 59 -11.27 18.77 14.06
C VAL A 59 -12.80 18.85 14.04
N ALA A 60 -13.36 19.31 12.93
CA ALA A 60 -14.81 19.45 12.76
C ALA A 60 -15.49 18.12 12.40
N ARG A 61 -14.80 17.28 11.63
CA ARG A 61 -15.23 15.94 11.23
C ARG A 61 -14.07 15.17 10.61
N THR A 62 -14.27 13.86 10.42
CA THR A 62 -13.30 12.96 9.81
C THR A 62 -12.83 13.51 8.45
N SER A 63 -11.51 13.50 8.25
CA SER A 63 -10.90 13.84 6.97
C SER A 63 -11.38 12.88 5.88
N VAL A 64 -11.34 13.33 4.63
CA VAL A 64 -11.71 12.51 3.48
C VAL A 64 -10.54 12.46 2.52
N CYS A 65 -10.00 11.26 2.29
CA CYS A 65 -9.07 10.99 1.21
C CYS A 65 -9.85 10.58 -0.03
N SER A 66 -9.63 11.28 -1.15
CA SER A 66 -10.36 11.05 -2.38
C SER A 66 -9.41 10.95 -3.57
N CYS A 67 -9.81 10.12 -4.53
CA CYS A 67 -9.07 9.89 -5.76
C CYS A 67 -9.95 10.17 -6.97
N PRO A 68 -9.36 10.67 -8.06
CA PRO A 68 -10.12 10.96 -9.28
C PRO A 68 -10.64 9.69 -9.95
N ASP A 69 -10.04 8.54 -9.65
CA ASP A 69 -10.35 7.23 -10.19
C ASP A 69 -10.36 6.14 -9.10
N GLU A 70 -10.97 5.00 -9.43
CA GLU A 70 -11.03 3.84 -8.53
C GLU A 70 -9.61 3.34 -8.21
N GLY A 71 -9.26 3.28 -6.92
CA GLY A 71 -7.94 2.80 -6.49
C GLY A 71 -6.78 3.78 -6.75
N CYS A 72 -7.07 5.04 -7.07
CA CYS A 72 -6.07 6.12 -7.18
C CYS A 72 -4.96 5.79 -8.19
N ALA A 73 -5.31 5.19 -9.32
CA ALA A 73 -4.32 4.79 -10.31
C ALA A 73 -3.82 5.98 -11.12
N ILE A 74 -4.66 6.97 -11.48
CA ILE A 74 -4.29 7.99 -12.48
C ILE A 74 -3.86 9.32 -11.86
N GLY A 75 -4.65 9.85 -10.92
CA GLY A 75 -4.44 11.21 -10.45
C GLY A 75 -4.08 11.30 -8.98
N PRO A 76 -3.63 12.50 -8.53
CA PRO A 76 -3.18 12.66 -7.16
C PRO A 76 -4.33 12.37 -6.20
N ALA A 77 -4.07 11.48 -5.25
CA ALA A 77 -4.94 11.37 -4.09
C ALA A 77 -4.90 12.70 -3.32
N THR A 78 -6.07 13.15 -2.85
CA THR A 78 -6.22 14.40 -2.11
C THR A 78 -6.86 14.14 -0.77
N LEU A 79 -6.27 14.69 0.29
CA LEU A 79 -6.79 14.66 1.64
C LEU A 79 -7.47 15.99 1.97
N THR A 80 -8.77 15.92 2.20
CA THR A 80 -9.58 17.05 2.63
C THR A 80 -9.77 17.00 4.14
N ARG A 81 -9.32 18.03 4.84
CA ARG A 81 -9.45 18.16 6.30
C ARG A 81 -10.45 19.26 6.66
N PHE A 82 -11.18 19.04 7.75
CA PHE A 82 -12.25 19.93 8.19
C PHE A 82 -11.96 20.41 9.63
N PHE A 83 -11.98 21.72 9.83
CA PHE A 83 -11.60 22.35 11.10
C PHE A 83 -12.64 23.37 11.55
N CYS A 84 -12.78 23.56 12.86
CA CYS A 84 -13.61 24.60 13.44
C CYS A 84 -12.89 25.97 13.44
N ASP A 85 -13.66 27.04 13.41
CA ASP A 85 -13.16 28.43 13.40
C ASP A 85 -12.96 29.06 14.78
N GLY A 86 -13.38 28.39 15.86
CA GLY A 86 -13.37 28.95 17.21
C GLY A 86 -14.66 29.66 17.63
N ASP A 87 -15.58 29.90 16.69
CA ASP A 87 -16.85 30.62 16.88
C ASP A 87 -18.07 29.75 16.58
N GLY A 88 -17.83 28.44 16.47
CA GLY A 88 -18.86 27.43 16.29
C GLY A 88 -19.18 27.08 14.84
N ARG A 89 -18.35 27.48 13.88
CA ARG A 89 -18.53 27.15 12.46
C ARG A 89 -17.37 26.32 11.94
N GLU A 90 -17.63 25.58 10.86
CA GLU A 90 -16.58 24.92 10.08
C GLU A 90 -15.88 25.96 9.19
N LYS A 91 -14.54 25.96 9.18
CA LYS A 91 -13.72 26.71 8.22
C LYS A 91 -13.89 26.14 6.82
N ALA A 92 -13.44 26.89 5.81
CA ALA A 92 -13.23 26.31 4.49
C ALA A 92 -12.31 25.08 4.60
N PRO A 93 -12.65 23.96 3.94
CA PRO A 93 -11.86 22.74 4.03
C PRO A 93 -10.44 22.97 3.48
N VAL A 94 -9.47 22.34 4.13
CA VAL A 94 -8.07 22.34 3.69
C VAL A 94 -7.85 21.11 2.83
N VAL A 95 -7.45 21.31 1.57
CA VAL A 95 -7.20 20.23 0.62
C VAL A 95 -5.69 20.13 0.37
N GLU A 96 -5.12 18.95 0.61
CA GLU A 96 -3.70 18.66 0.42
C GLU A 96 -3.53 17.45 -0.52
N ARG A 97 -2.44 17.40 -1.28
CA ARG A 97 -2.09 16.20 -2.05
C ARG A 97 -1.42 15.18 -1.13
N CYS A 98 -1.74 13.90 -1.30
CA CYS A 98 -1.03 12.83 -0.61
C CYS A 98 0.44 12.80 -1.05
N GLY A 99 1.36 13.01 -0.10
CA GLY A 99 2.79 13.24 -0.37
C GLY A 99 3.23 14.70 -0.39
N GLY A 100 2.34 15.63 -0.07
CA GLY A 100 2.67 17.05 -0.01
C GLY A 100 2.97 17.63 -1.39
N GLU A 101 4.02 18.45 -1.48
CA GLU A 101 4.41 19.12 -2.73
C GLU A 101 4.83 18.12 -3.83
N ASN A 102 5.54 17.05 -3.44
CA ASN A 102 6.01 16.01 -4.36
C ASN A 102 4.88 15.06 -4.77
N GLY A 103 3.81 14.97 -3.98
CA GLY A 103 2.65 14.13 -4.28
C GLY A 103 2.99 12.63 -4.34
N GLY A 104 2.33 11.91 -5.24
CA GLY A 104 2.71 10.54 -5.60
C GLY A 104 2.04 9.42 -4.81
N PHE A 105 1.60 9.66 -3.57
CA PHE A 105 1.01 8.59 -2.75
C PHE A 105 -0.48 8.41 -3.01
N LYS A 106 -0.94 7.16 -2.89
CA LYS A 106 -2.37 6.84 -2.83
C LYS A 106 -2.96 7.07 -1.44
N CYS A 107 -4.29 7.05 -1.35
CA CYS A 107 -4.98 6.91 -0.07
C CYS A 107 -4.60 5.59 0.62
N GLU A 108 -4.39 5.62 1.93
CA GLU A 108 -4.29 4.42 2.76
C GLU A 108 -5.69 3.87 3.04
N ASP A 109 -6.62 4.77 3.37
CA ASP A 109 -8.04 4.51 3.58
C ASP A 109 -8.87 5.75 3.18
N GLU A 110 -10.19 5.73 3.45
CA GLU A 110 -11.12 6.83 3.12
C GLU A 110 -10.80 8.15 3.82
N SER A 111 -9.88 8.16 4.79
CA SER A 111 -9.58 9.30 5.69
C SER A 111 -8.10 9.65 5.81
N ALA A 112 -7.21 8.85 5.22
CA ALA A 112 -5.76 9.01 5.35
C ALA A 112 -5.00 8.78 4.04
N CYS A 113 -3.93 9.54 3.86
CA CYS A 113 -2.93 9.29 2.81
C CYS A 113 -1.92 8.24 3.29
N LYS A 114 -1.41 7.42 2.36
CA LYS A 114 -0.16 6.72 2.61
C LYS A 114 0.97 7.73 2.81
N THR A 115 1.90 7.36 3.68
CA THR A 115 3.11 8.14 4.00
C THR A 115 4.40 7.44 3.55
N SER A 116 4.30 6.18 3.11
CA SER A 116 5.38 5.39 2.57
C SER A 116 4.84 4.39 1.55
N CYS A 117 5.68 3.96 0.62
CA CYS A 117 5.39 2.90 -0.34
C CYS A 117 6.22 1.64 -0.06
N ALA A 118 5.64 0.47 -0.30
CA ALA A 118 6.37 -0.81 -0.33
C ALA A 118 6.59 -1.27 -1.78
N SER A 119 5.77 -0.80 -2.71
CA SER A 119 5.85 -1.09 -4.13
C SER A 119 5.22 0.02 -4.97
N ASP A 120 5.44 0.00 -6.29
CA ASP A 120 4.81 0.93 -7.23
C ASP A 120 3.27 0.94 -7.14
N ALA A 121 2.65 -0.13 -6.64
CA ALA A 121 1.20 -0.19 -6.45
C ALA A 121 0.67 0.80 -5.41
N ASP A 122 1.53 1.28 -4.50
CA ASP A 122 1.21 2.31 -3.50
C ASP A 122 1.32 3.73 -4.05
N CYS A 123 1.87 3.89 -5.26
CA CYS A 123 2.09 5.15 -5.94
C CYS A 123 1.04 5.36 -7.05
N ILE A 124 0.65 6.60 -7.27
CA ILE A 124 -0.19 6.97 -8.42
C ILE A 124 0.58 6.78 -9.74
N LYS A 125 -0.11 6.85 -10.88
CA LYS A 125 0.50 6.74 -12.21
C LYS A 125 1.64 7.74 -12.38
N ASP A 126 2.66 7.31 -13.11
CA ASP A 126 3.89 8.06 -13.39
C ASP A 126 4.80 8.27 -12.16
N PHE A 127 4.45 7.67 -11.02
CA PHE A 127 5.31 7.57 -9.84
C PHE A 127 5.77 6.12 -9.61
N ILE A 128 7.00 5.95 -9.12
CA ILE A 128 7.53 4.65 -8.70
C ILE A 128 7.95 4.69 -7.25
N CYS A 129 7.93 3.53 -6.59
CA CYS A 129 8.39 3.41 -5.23
C CYS A 129 9.91 3.25 -5.16
N SER A 130 10.60 4.21 -4.56
CA SER A 130 12.04 4.18 -4.34
C SER A 130 12.36 4.61 -2.92
N ASP A 131 13.05 3.76 -2.16
CA ASP A 131 13.42 4.01 -0.76
C ASP A 131 12.25 4.42 0.14
N GLY A 132 11.07 3.84 -0.11
CA GLY A 132 9.84 4.12 0.65
C GLY A 132 9.11 5.40 0.23
N VAL A 133 9.59 6.09 -0.81
CA VAL A 133 9.01 7.33 -1.33
C VAL A 133 8.51 7.13 -2.76
N CYS A 134 7.32 7.66 -3.06
CA CYS A 134 6.85 7.74 -4.44
C CYS A 134 7.57 8.89 -5.15
N ILE A 135 8.46 8.57 -6.10
CA ILE A 135 9.22 9.54 -6.89
C ILE A 135 8.61 9.73 -8.28
N ASP A 136 8.63 10.96 -8.78
CA ASP A 136 8.06 11.33 -10.08
C ASP A 136 8.99 10.92 -11.23
N LEU A 137 8.50 10.05 -12.13
CA LEU A 137 9.26 9.62 -13.31
C LEU A 137 9.51 10.75 -14.32
N GLU A 138 8.72 11.83 -14.31
CA GLU A 138 9.02 13.03 -15.11
C GLU A 138 10.29 13.71 -14.63
N GLU A 139 10.54 13.71 -13.31
CA GLU A 139 11.72 14.34 -12.70
C GLU A 139 12.94 13.42 -12.75
N VAL A 140 12.79 12.14 -12.39
CA VAL A 140 13.92 11.21 -12.28
C VAL A 140 14.26 10.48 -13.59
N GLY A 141 13.38 10.58 -14.59
CA GLY A 141 13.46 9.90 -15.87
C GLY A 141 13.03 8.43 -15.83
N PRO A 142 13.12 7.71 -16.97
CA PRO A 142 12.73 6.32 -17.06
C PRO A 142 13.50 5.43 -16.09
N ARG A 143 12.81 4.42 -15.55
CA ARG A 143 13.35 3.48 -14.57
C ARG A 143 12.92 2.06 -14.87
N CYS A 144 13.89 1.17 -14.88
CA CYS A 144 13.64 -0.25 -15.07
C CYS A 144 13.04 -0.91 -13.81
N ASP A 145 12.07 -1.81 -14.01
CA ASP A 145 11.50 -2.68 -12.98
C ASP A 145 12.45 -3.80 -12.49
N GLY A 146 13.61 -3.94 -13.13
CA GLY A 146 14.61 -4.97 -12.86
C GLY A 146 14.52 -6.19 -13.79
N GLU A 147 13.50 -6.23 -14.66
CA GLU A 147 13.26 -7.29 -15.63
C GLU A 147 13.34 -6.72 -17.04
N HIS A 148 12.19 -6.49 -17.67
CA HIS A 148 12.08 -6.04 -19.06
C HIS A 148 11.04 -4.93 -19.23
N THR A 149 10.63 -4.26 -18.17
CA THR A 149 9.71 -3.11 -18.27
C THR A 149 10.45 -1.84 -17.89
N LEU A 150 10.67 -0.96 -18.87
CA LEU A 150 11.14 0.39 -18.63
C LEU A 150 9.93 1.29 -18.38
N ARG A 151 9.73 1.66 -17.11
CA ARG A 151 8.68 2.59 -16.66
C ARG A 151 9.11 4.01 -17.02
N ALA A 152 8.26 4.77 -17.68
CA ALA A 152 8.50 6.18 -17.98
C ALA A 152 7.21 6.98 -17.78
N ALA A 153 7.35 8.30 -17.63
CA ALA A 153 6.19 9.18 -17.63
C ALA A 153 5.40 9.01 -18.94
N GLY A 154 4.11 8.72 -18.83
CA GLY A 154 3.22 8.52 -19.98
C GLY A 154 3.10 7.07 -20.46
N GLY A 155 3.92 6.14 -19.96
CA GLY A 155 3.72 4.71 -20.24
C GLY A 155 4.96 3.83 -20.09
N ASP A 156 4.70 2.53 -20.14
CA ASP A 156 5.71 1.48 -19.99
C ASP A 156 6.23 1.04 -21.36
N THR A 157 7.53 0.81 -21.47
CA THR A 157 8.17 0.22 -22.65
C THR A 157 8.64 -1.20 -22.33
N ASP A 158 8.19 -2.18 -23.12
CA ASP A 158 8.71 -3.56 -23.05
C ASP A 158 10.06 -3.65 -23.76
N CYS A 159 11.07 -4.08 -23.02
CA CYS A 159 12.44 -4.25 -23.49
C CYS A 159 12.69 -5.60 -24.17
N THR A 160 11.72 -6.53 -24.15
CA THR A 160 11.83 -7.85 -24.78
C THR A 160 12.37 -7.73 -26.22
N PRO A 161 13.44 -8.47 -26.59
CA PRO A 161 14.02 -9.64 -25.91
C PRO A 161 15.12 -9.34 -24.88
N TYR A 162 15.38 -8.07 -24.61
CA TYR A 162 16.42 -7.63 -23.69
C TYR A 162 15.85 -7.31 -22.30
N ARG A 163 16.68 -7.47 -21.29
CA ARG A 163 16.43 -6.91 -19.96
C ARG A 163 16.78 -5.44 -19.93
N CYS A 164 16.23 -4.71 -18.98
CA CYS A 164 16.80 -3.44 -18.56
C CYS A 164 17.60 -3.65 -17.26
N PRO A 165 18.76 -2.99 -17.08
CA PRO A 165 19.50 -3.10 -15.82
C PRO A 165 18.67 -2.51 -14.66
N PRO A 166 18.69 -3.11 -13.45
CA PRO A 166 18.00 -2.53 -12.28
C PRO A 166 18.42 -1.08 -12.04
N GLY A 167 17.45 -0.16 -11.95
CA GLY A 167 17.69 1.28 -11.83
C GLY A 167 18.20 1.97 -13.11
N GLY A 168 18.42 1.22 -14.19
CA GLY A 168 18.77 1.74 -15.51
C GLY A 168 17.61 2.51 -16.14
N GLY A 169 17.95 3.49 -16.98
CA GLY A 169 16.98 4.31 -17.73
C GLY A 169 16.79 3.92 -19.19
N ALA A 170 17.28 2.73 -19.59
CA ALA A 170 17.17 2.23 -20.95
C ALA A 170 17.18 0.70 -20.98
N CYS A 171 16.56 0.12 -22.01
CA CYS A 171 16.69 -1.30 -22.33
C CYS A 171 18.14 -1.62 -22.71
N ALA A 172 18.67 -2.78 -22.30
CA ALA A 172 19.98 -3.22 -22.74
C ALA A 172 19.93 -3.48 -24.25
N SER A 173 20.79 -2.83 -25.03
CA SER A 173 20.98 -3.17 -26.43
C SER A 173 22.29 -2.53 -26.92
N PRO A 174 23.24 -3.32 -27.45
CA PRO A 174 23.20 -4.78 -27.63
C PRO A 174 23.44 -5.56 -26.31
N CYS A 175 23.22 -6.88 -26.30
CA CYS A 175 23.52 -7.71 -25.12
C CYS A 175 25.04 -7.93 -24.97
N ARG A 176 25.55 -7.97 -23.74
CA ARG A 176 26.96 -8.29 -23.43
C ARG A 176 27.10 -9.65 -22.77
N SER A 177 26.03 -10.14 -22.19
CA SER A 177 25.94 -11.41 -21.50
C SER A 177 24.52 -11.95 -21.55
N VAL A 178 24.34 -13.23 -21.19
CA VAL A 178 23.01 -13.84 -21.05
C VAL A 178 22.16 -13.10 -19.99
N ALA A 179 22.78 -12.43 -19.00
CA ALA A 179 22.06 -11.66 -17.99
C ALA A 179 21.38 -10.38 -18.54
N ASP A 180 21.76 -9.95 -19.74
CA ASP A 180 21.11 -8.81 -20.43
C ASP A 180 19.90 -9.25 -21.26
N CYS A 181 19.59 -10.55 -21.29
CA CYS A 181 18.49 -11.13 -22.03
C CYS A 181 17.38 -11.60 -21.10
N VAL A 182 16.13 -11.49 -21.51
CA VAL A 182 15.00 -11.99 -20.72
C VAL A 182 15.07 -13.52 -20.59
N ASP A 183 14.35 -14.09 -19.62
CA ASP A 183 14.32 -15.53 -19.40
C ASP A 183 13.96 -16.30 -20.69
N GLY A 184 14.74 -17.34 -21.00
CA GLY A 184 14.61 -18.15 -22.22
C GLY A 184 15.37 -17.61 -23.43
N MET A 185 15.99 -16.42 -23.31
CA MET A 185 16.84 -15.83 -24.33
C MET A 185 18.32 -15.92 -23.94
N VAL A 186 19.21 -16.05 -24.91
CA VAL A 186 20.67 -16.09 -24.74
C VAL A 186 21.33 -15.05 -25.63
N CYS A 187 22.43 -14.48 -25.16
CA CYS A 187 23.21 -13.52 -25.95
C CYS A 187 24.11 -14.27 -26.95
N ASP A 188 23.89 -14.04 -28.24
CA ASP A 188 24.68 -14.65 -29.31
C ASP A 188 25.97 -13.87 -29.63
N LEU A 189 26.75 -14.37 -30.58
CA LEU A 189 28.00 -13.73 -31.02
C LEU A 189 27.78 -12.44 -31.82
N ALA A 190 26.55 -12.17 -32.28
CA ALA A 190 26.16 -10.91 -32.90
C ALA A 190 25.68 -9.87 -31.84
N ASN A 191 25.75 -10.22 -30.55
CA ASN A 191 25.28 -9.43 -29.42
C ASN A 191 23.75 -9.20 -29.47
N GLN A 192 23.00 -10.20 -29.93
CA GLN A 192 21.55 -10.23 -29.95
C GLN A 192 21.01 -11.25 -28.95
N CYS A 193 19.93 -10.90 -28.26
CA CYS A 193 19.19 -11.87 -27.47
C CYS A 193 18.34 -12.72 -28.40
N VAL A 194 18.66 -14.01 -28.49
CA VAL A 194 17.98 -15.00 -29.33
C VAL A 194 17.42 -16.13 -28.46
N PRO A 195 16.36 -16.84 -28.88
CA PRO A 195 15.85 -17.98 -28.12
C PRO A 195 16.94 -19.03 -27.90
N GLN A 196 16.97 -19.60 -26.70
CA GLN A 196 17.87 -20.70 -26.41
C GLN A 196 17.56 -21.88 -27.35
N LEU A 197 18.59 -22.40 -28.02
CA LEU A 197 18.44 -23.60 -28.84
C LEU A 197 18.11 -24.79 -27.94
N ASP A 198 17.10 -25.57 -28.34
CA ASP A 198 16.80 -26.83 -27.67
C ASP A 198 18.05 -27.71 -27.64
N PRO A 199 18.38 -28.32 -26.48
CA PRO A 199 19.48 -29.26 -26.43
C PRO A 199 19.22 -30.34 -27.48
N SER A 200 20.17 -30.53 -28.38
CA SER A 200 20.08 -31.59 -29.37
C SER A 200 19.84 -32.90 -28.63
N GLN A 201 18.75 -33.61 -28.95
CA GLN A 201 18.50 -34.93 -28.39
C GLN A 201 19.62 -35.84 -28.87
N VAL A 202 20.68 -35.95 -28.07
CA VAL A 202 21.72 -36.94 -28.31
C VAL A 202 21.08 -38.28 -27.97
N PRO A 203 20.82 -39.17 -28.95
CA PRO A 203 20.35 -40.50 -28.63
C PRO A 203 21.35 -41.11 -27.67
N SER A 204 20.89 -41.53 -26.50
CA SER A 204 21.74 -42.04 -25.44
C SER A 204 22.68 -43.10 -25.98
N CYS A 205 23.95 -42.75 -26.21
CA CYS A 205 24.99 -43.74 -26.39
C CYS A 205 25.16 -44.39 -25.03
N SER A 206 24.45 -45.49 -24.78
CA SER A 206 24.82 -46.39 -23.72
C SER A 206 26.26 -46.83 -24.02
N CYS A 207 27.20 -46.43 -23.17
CA CYS A 207 28.51 -47.05 -23.14
C CYS A 207 28.30 -48.50 -22.68
N GLY A 208 27.92 -49.37 -23.61
CA GLY A 208 27.99 -50.81 -23.41
C GLY A 208 29.46 -51.15 -23.21
N VAL A 209 29.85 -51.39 -21.95
CA VAL A 209 31.16 -51.97 -21.66
C VAL A 209 31.22 -53.30 -22.39
N VAL A 210 31.99 -53.35 -23.48
CA VAL A 210 32.25 -54.58 -24.24
C VAL A 210 33.09 -55.48 -23.33
N GLY A 211 32.46 -56.46 -22.69
CA GLY A 211 33.14 -57.43 -21.83
C GLY A 211 32.41 -57.83 -20.54
N ALA A 212 31.26 -57.24 -20.21
CA ALA A 212 30.45 -57.75 -19.09
C ALA A 212 29.77 -59.06 -19.52
N SER A 213 30.45 -60.18 -19.26
CA SER A 213 29.85 -61.51 -19.31
C SER A 213 28.61 -61.54 -18.42
N THR A 214 27.44 -61.62 -19.06
CA THR A 214 26.17 -61.94 -18.40
C THR A 214 26.28 -63.34 -17.80
N GLU A 215 26.79 -63.43 -16.57
CA GLU A 215 26.53 -64.58 -15.71
C GLU A 215 25.03 -64.57 -15.38
N ARG A 216 24.29 -65.41 -16.10
CA ARG A 216 22.96 -65.86 -15.67
C ARG A 216 23.13 -66.63 -14.36
N ALA A 217 22.97 -65.94 -13.23
CA ALA A 217 22.67 -66.59 -11.96
C ALA A 217 21.14 -66.66 -11.80
N PRO A 218 20.55 -67.86 -11.70
CA PRO A 218 19.17 -68.04 -11.27
C PRO A 218 19.07 -68.00 -9.74
N ALA A 219 17.83 -67.93 -9.24
CA ALA A 219 17.37 -68.02 -7.85
C ALA A 219 17.23 -66.67 -7.12
N LEU A 220 16.01 -66.15 -6.95
CA LEU A 220 15.02 -66.60 -5.96
C LEU A 220 15.64 -66.81 -4.56
N ALA A 221 15.93 -65.74 -3.84
CA ALA A 221 15.88 -65.69 -2.37
C ALA A 221 16.33 -64.30 -1.90
N SER A 222 15.39 -63.39 -1.60
CA SER A 222 15.51 -62.30 -0.61
C SER A 222 14.28 -61.37 -0.64
N VAL A 223 13.09 -61.94 -0.81
CA VAL A 223 11.89 -61.36 -0.21
C VAL A 223 11.93 -61.83 1.26
N LEU A 224 11.65 -60.95 2.22
CA LEU A 224 11.38 -61.22 3.65
C LEU A 224 12.41 -60.77 4.74
N LEU A 225 13.22 -59.72 4.57
CA LEU A 225 13.98 -59.16 5.73
C LEU A 225 14.08 -57.63 5.80
N GLY A 226 13.15 -56.89 5.18
CA GLY A 226 13.07 -55.42 5.27
C GLY A 226 11.79 -54.85 5.90
N ALA A 227 10.83 -55.69 6.28
CA ALA A 227 9.51 -55.23 6.78
C ALA A 227 9.44 -55.04 8.31
N ALA A 228 10.53 -55.27 9.06
CA ALA A 228 10.53 -55.18 10.53
C ALA A 228 10.97 -53.82 11.10
N ALA A 229 11.51 -52.90 10.29
CA ALA A 229 11.94 -51.57 10.76
C ALA A 229 10.84 -50.49 10.70
N ALA A 230 9.65 -50.81 10.16
CA ALA A 230 8.53 -49.88 10.04
C ALA A 230 7.65 -49.75 11.31
N LEU A 231 7.81 -50.60 12.32
CA LEU A 231 6.95 -50.59 13.53
C LEU A 231 7.60 -50.01 14.80
N ALA A 232 8.90 -49.70 14.79
CA ALA A 232 9.58 -49.08 15.94
C ALA A 232 9.56 -47.52 15.91
N GLY A 233 9.31 -46.90 14.76
CA GLY A 233 9.35 -45.43 14.61
C GLY A 233 8.07 -44.70 15.08
N LEU A 234 6.92 -45.38 15.09
CA LEU A 234 5.62 -44.74 15.36
C LEU A 234 5.31 -44.55 16.85
N ARG A 235 6.06 -45.16 17.78
CA ARG A 235 5.85 -44.98 19.23
C ARG A 235 6.53 -43.74 19.84
N ARG A 236 7.42 -43.05 19.13
CA ARG A 236 8.25 -41.97 19.72
C ARG A 236 7.74 -40.54 19.53
N ARG A 237 6.72 -40.27 18.70
CA ARG A 237 6.25 -38.89 18.47
C ARG A 237 4.98 -38.46 19.22
N GLN A 238 4.32 -39.35 19.97
CA GLN A 238 3.15 -39.00 20.79
C GLN A 238 3.48 -38.52 22.23
N ARG A 239 4.72 -38.13 22.52
CA ARG A 239 5.07 -37.55 23.82
C ARG A 239 5.97 -36.32 23.65
N ARG A 240 5.38 -35.18 23.27
CA ARG A 240 5.82 -33.86 23.76
C ARG A 240 4.58 -32.96 23.93
N PRO A 241 4.29 -32.52 25.17
CA PRO A 241 3.35 -31.44 25.44
C PRO A 241 3.90 -30.08 24.99
#